data_AF-A0A2D5UE83-F1
#
_entry.id   AF-A0A2D5UE83-F1
#
_cell.length_a   1.000
_cell.length_b   1.000
_cell.length_c   1.000
_cell.angle_alpha   90.00
_cell.angle_beta   90.00
_cell.angle_gamma   90.00
#
_symmetry.space_group_name_H-M   'P 1'
#
loop_
_entity.id
_entity.type
_entity.pdbx_description
1 polymer ?
#
loop_
_entity_poly.entity_id
_entity_poly.type
_entity_poly.pdbx_seq_one_letter_code
_entity_poly.pdbx_strand_id
1 'polypeptide(L)' 'LILGFPVGFVGAAESKEALIARGGGVPFITLTGRRGGSAIAAAALNALAREVGRRPAGAEK' A
#
# COMPACT_ATOMS: atom_id res chain seq x y z
N LEU A 1 4.31 0.95 8.56
CA LEU A 1 3.84 0.96 7.15
C LEU A 1 2.34 0.66 7.13
N ILE A 2 1.52 1.51 6.51
CA ILE A 2 0.07 1.29 6.35
C ILE A 2 -0.22 0.87 4.90
N LEU A 3 -1.01 -0.20 4.72
CA LEU A 3 -1.55 -0.60 3.42
C LEU A 3 -3.02 -0.15 3.33
N GLY A 4 -3.22 1.11 2.92
CA GLY A 4 -4.52 1.77 2.89
C GLY A 4 -5.29 1.46 1.61
N PHE A 5 -5.98 0.32 1.55
CA PHE A 5 -6.76 -0.07 0.36
C PHE A 5 -8.27 -0.22 0.60
N PRO A 6 -8.98 0.68 1.30
CA PRO A 6 -10.44 0.63 1.33
C PRO A 6 -11.02 0.79 -0.08
N VAL A 7 -12.09 0.03 -0.36
CA VAL A 7 -12.89 0.11 -1.59
C VAL A 7 -14.31 0.45 -1.23
N GLY A 8 -14.95 1.28 -2.05
CA GLY A 8 -16.36 1.58 -1.86
C GLY A 8 -16.75 2.93 -2.41
N PHE A 9 -18.05 3.19 -2.33
CA PHE A 9 -18.66 4.44 -2.80
C PHE A 9 -18.79 5.49 -1.70
N VAL A 10 -18.64 5.10 -0.43
CA VAL A 10 -18.77 5.98 0.73
C VAL A 10 -17.48 5.92 1.53
N GLY A 11 -16.84 7.07 1.74
CA GLY A 11 -15.68 7.21 2.62
C GLY A 11 -14.36 6.62 2.11
N ALA A 12 -14.36 5.85 1.02
CA ALA A 12 -13.15 5.22 0.51
C ALA A 12 -12.18 6.25 -0.09
N ALA A 13 -12.66 7.22 -0.86
CA ALA A 13 -11.79 8.25 -1.43
C ALA A 13 -11.31 9.21 -0.34
N GLU A 14 -12.24 9.64 0.50
CA GLU A 14 -12.06 10.61 1.57
C GLU A 14 -11.10 10.11 2.65
N SER A 15 -11.20 8.85 3.06
CA SER A 15 -10.26 8.25 4.04
C SER A 15 -8.84 8.14 3.49
N LYS A 16 -8.69 7.85 2.18
CA LYS A 16 -7.37 7.75 1.54
C LYS A 16 -6.77 9.14 1.32
N GLU A 17 -7.57 10.13 0.96
CA GLU A 17 -7.16 11.54 0.91
C GLU A 17 -6.74 12.05 2.29
N ALA A 18 -7.48 11.70 3.35
CA ALA A 18 -7.10 12.03 4.71
C ALA A 18 -5.76 11.39 5.10
N LEU A 19 -5.52 10.12 4.73
CA LEU A 19 -4.24 9.45 4.95
C LEU A 19 -3.10 10.16 4.20
N ILE A 20 -3.32 10.56 2.94
CA ILE A 20 -2.32 11.27 2.12
C ILE A 20 -2.00 12.64 2.72
N ALA A 21 -3.02 13.42 3.09
CA ALA A 21 -2.85 14.78 3.55
C ALA A 21 -2.38 14.87 5.01
N ARG A 22 -2.76 13.90 5.85
CA ARG A 22 -2.60 13.97 7.32
C ARG A 22 -1.92 12.74 7.94
N GLY A 23 -1.28 11.90 7.14
CA GLY A 23 -0.65 10.65 7.59
C GLY A 23 0.48 10.78 8.61
N GLY A 24 0.87 12.01 9.00
CA GLY A 24 1.72 12.25 10.17
C GLY A 24 3.13 11.67 10.08
N GLY A 25 3.66 11.51 8.87
CA GLY A 25 4.98 10.91 8.64
C GLY A 25 5.02 9.39 8.75
N VAL A 26 3.88 8.72 8.99
CA VAL A 26 3.80 7.26 8.95
C VAL A 26 3.91 6.80 7.49
N PRO A 27 4.87 5.91 7.13
CA PRO A 27 4.95 5.40 5.76
C PRO A 27 3.66 4.66 5.37
N PHE A 28 3.15 4.90 4.17
CA PHE A 28 1.94 4.26 3.66
C PHE A 28 2.00 3.98 2.16
N ILE A 29 1.18 3.03 1.72
CA ILE A 29 0.86 2.75 0.32
C ILE A 29 -0.66 2.76 0.21
N THR A 30 -1.18 3.50 -0.77
CA THR A 30 -2.62 3.65 -1.02
C THR A 30 -2.87 3.96 -2.50
N LEU A 31 -4.13 3.88 -2.93
CA LEU A 31 -4.62 4.36 -4.23
C LEU A 31 -5.48 5.61 -4.03
N THR A 32 -5.55 6.52 -4.99
CA THR A 32 -6.54 7.61 -4.96
C THR A 32 -7.93 7.12 -5.40
N GLY A 33 -8.99 7.90 -5.10
CA GLY A 33 -10.36 7.60 -5.52
C GLY A 33 -11.01 6.42 -4.82
N ARG A 34 -11.90 5.67 -5.48
CA ARG A 34 -12.79 4.67 -4.84
C ARG A 34 -12.34 3.20 -4.92
N ARG A 35 -11.32 2.91 -5.73
CA ARG A 35 -10.82 1.54 -5.94
C ARG A 35 -9.93 1.08 -4.77
N GLY A 36 -9.95 -0.22 -4.49
CA GLY A 36 -9.20 -0.85 -3.41
C GLY A 36 -9.59 -2.33 -3.27
N GLY A 37 -9.51 -2.85 -2.04
CA GLY A 37 -9.99 -4.18 -1.66
C GLY A 37 -8.87 -5.13 -1.24
N SER A 38 -9.26 -6.28 -0.70
CA SER A 38 -8.36 -7.29 -0.14
C SER A 38 -7.37 -7.84 -1.18
N ALA A 39 -7.80 -8.03 -2.44
CA ALA A 39 -6.92 -8.52 -3.50
C ALA A 39 -5.75 -7.57 -3.78
N ILE A 40 -6.00 -6.26 -3.81
CA ILE A 40 -4.96 -5.25 -4.02
C ILE A 40 -4.05 -5.16 -2.79
N ALA A 41 -4.62 -5.19 -1.59
CA ALA A 41 -3.85 -5.20 -0.34
C ALA A 41 -2.91 -6.41 -0.26
N ALA A 42 -3.42 -7.61 -0.58
CA ALA A 42 -2.62 -8.83 -0.59
C ALA A 42 -1.53 -8.79 -1.67
N ALA A 43 -1.82 -8.25 -2.86
CA ALA A 43 -0.82 -8.09 -3.91
C ALA A 43 0.32 -7.15 -3.47
N ALA A 44 -0.01 -6.01 -2.85
CA ALA A 44 0.98 -5.07 -2.32
C ALA A 44 1.84 -5.72 -1.22
N LEU A 45 1.21 -6.44 -0.28
CA LEU A 45 1.92 -7.17 0.77
C LEU A 45 2.86 -8.23 0.19
N ASN A 46 2.38 -9.04 -0.75
CA ASN A 46 3.18 -10.09 -1.38
C ASN A 46 4.35 -9.51 -2.18
N ALA A 47 4.16 -8.37 -2.86
CA ALA A 47 5.25 -7.68 -3.55
C ALA A 47 6.34 -7.21 -2.58
N LEU A 48 5.95 -6.62 -1.45
CA LEU A 48 6.90 -6.21 -0.40
C LEU A 48 7.65 -7.41 0.19
N ALA A 49 6.95 -8.50 0.50
CA ALA A 49 7.57 -9.72 1.02
C ALA A 49 8.59 -10.31 0.04
N ARG A 50 8.27 -10.28 -1.27
CA ARG A 50 9.18 -10.72 -2.33
C ARG A 50 10.41 -9.84 -2.44
N GLU A 51 10.27 -8.52 -2.31
CA GLU A 51 11.44 -7.62 -2.39
C GLU A 51 12.37 -7.78 -1.19
N VAL A 52 11.83 -7.98 0.02
CA VAL A 52 12.65 -8.29 1.20
C VAL A 52 13.37 -9.64 1.06
N GLY A 53 12.71 -10.63 0.45
CA GLY A 53 13.32 -11.94 0.16
C GLY A 53 14.32 -11.92 -1.00
N ARG A 54 14.32 -10.87 -1.82
CA ARG A 54 15.21 -10.73 -2.97
C ARG A 54 16.56 -10.22 -2.47
N ARG A 55 17.51 -11.14 -2.25
CA ARG A 55 18.92 -10.74 -2.20
C ARG A 55 19.26 -10.02 -3.51
N PRO A 56 20.02 -8.91 -3.48
CA PRO A 56 20.43 -8.23 -4.71
C PRO A 56 21.15 -9.24 -5.60
N ALA A 57 20.64 -9.44 -6.81
CA ALA A 57 21.33 -10.21 -7.83
C ALA A 57 22.64 -9.48 -8.13
N GLY A 58 23.76 -10.03 -7.64
CA GLY A 58 25.08 -9.39 -7.67
C GLY A 58 25.91 -9.52 -6.39
N ALA A 59 25.36 -10.10 -5.32
CA ALA A 59 26.15 -10.51 -4.15
C ALA A 59 26.58 -11.99 -4.24
N GLU A 60 27.20 -12.37 -5.36
CA GLU A 60 28.10 -13.52 -5.42
C GLU A 60 29.49 -13.00 -5.75
N LYS A 61 30.48 -13.53 -5.02
CA LYS A 61 31.90 -13.29 -5.25
C LYS A 61 32.32 -13.65 -6.68
#